data_AF-A0A9P6SPF5-F1
#
_entry.id   AF-A0A9P6SPF5-F1
#
_cell.length_a   1.000
_cell.length_b   1.000
_cell.length_c   1.000
_cell.angle_alpha   90.00
_cell.angle_beta   90.00
_cell.angle_gamma   90.00
#
_symmetry.space_group_name_H-M   'P 1'
#
loop_
_entity.id
_entity.type
_entity.pdbx_description
1 polymer ?
#
loop_
_entity_poly.entity_id
_entity_poly.type
_entity_poly.pdbx_seq_one_letter_code
_entity_poly.pdbx_strand_id
1 'polypeptide(L)'
;MSIGAFSIDQLMELAGLSVSQAVYRVHPPSRGRRVLVACGPGNNDDFPTALKETDHIVDSIFGFSFSGEVREPFPAVIKALEETKLPVTAVDAPSSWNIESGPPSDGPGASFMPEVLVSLTAPKPLVKYFKGRHFIGGRFVSPDIAEKYDLELPTYEGVDQIAECPCSDPSLSIPFFVAKLQE
;
A
#
# COMPACT_ATOMS: atom_id res chain seq x y z
N MET A 1 9.42 -27.64 13.05
CA MET A 1 10.16 -26.40 13.37
C MET A 1 9.21 -25.23 13.14
N SER A 2 9.06 -24.32 14.09
CA SER A 2 8.28 -23.09 13.89
C SER A 2 9.07 -22.19 12.93
N ILE A 3 8.65 -22.13 11.68
CA ILE A 3 9.33 -21.33 10.65
C ILE A 3 8.78 -19.90 10.78
N GLY A 4 9.57 -18.99 11.36
CA GLY A 4 9.22 -17.56 11.48
C GLY A 4 8.69 -17.14 12.85
N ALA A 5 9.54 -17.13 13.88
CA ALA A 5 9.21 -16.64 15.22
C ALA A 5 9.21 -15.10 15.32
N PHE A 6 8.48 -14.41 14.44
CA PHE A 6 8.29 -12.97 14.54
C PHE A 6 7.04 -12.65 15.37
N SER A 7 7.13 -11.65 16.24
CA SER A 7 5.93 -11.06 16.83
C SER A 7 5.22 -10.16 15.81
N ILE A 8 3.92 -9.96 16.01
CA ILE A 8 3.14 -9.00 15.20
C ILE A 8 3.78 -7.62 15.27
N ASP A 9 4.20 -7.18 16.45
CA ASP A 9 4.83 -5.87 16.67
C ASP A 9 6.11 -5.70 15.85
N GLN A 10 6.94 -6.74 15.74
CA GLN A 10 8.16 -6.69 14.92
C GLN A 10 7.84 -6.50 13.44
N LEU A 11 6.86 -7.24 12.94
CA LEU A 11 6.44 -7.13 11.53
C LEU A 11 5.80 -5.77 11.25
N MET A 12 4.98 -5.27 12.18
CA MET A 12 4.33 -3.96 12.07
C MET A 12 5.35 -2.81 12.09
N GLU A 13 6.37 -2.89 12.95
CA GLU A 13 7.43 -1.87 13.02
C GLU A 13 8.24 -1.81 11.71
N LEU A 14 8.62 -2.97 11.16
CA LEU A 14 9.35 -3.04 9.90
C LEU A 14 8.49 -2.60 8.70
N ALA A 15 7.19 -2.93 8.73
CA ALA A 15 6.24 -2.44 7.73
C ALA A 15 6.11 -0.91 7.79
N GLY A 16 5.95 -0.33 8.98
CA GLY A 16 5.89 1.11 9.19
C GLY A 16 7.16 1.82 8.73
N LEU A 17 8.32 1.26 9.04
CA LEU A 17 9.61 1.76 8.55
C LEU A 17 9.70 1.75 7.01
N SER A 18 9.22 0.68 6.38
CA SER A 18 9.19 0.57 4.92
C SER A 18 8.31 1.66 4.30
N VAL A 19 7.09 1.85 4.82
CA VAL A 19 6.18 2.91 4.37
C VAL A 19 6.80 4.29 4.57
N SER A 20 7.42 4.54 5.74
CA SER A 20 8.09 5.81 6.03
C SER A 20 9.21 6.12 5.04
N GLN A 21 10.05 5.14 4.70
CA GLN A 21 11.09 5.30 3.68
C GLN A 21 10.50 5.57 2.29
N ALA A 22 9.41 4.91 1.91
CA ALA A 22 8.74 5.16 0.63
C ALA A 22 8.20 6.58 0.57
N VAL A 23 7.49 7.03 1.62
CA VAL A 23 6.98 8.40 1.75
C VAL A 23 8.12 9.41 1.68
N TYR A 24 9.23 9.19 2.38
CA TYR A 24 10.40 10.07 2.32
C TYR A 24 10.99 10.17 0.89
N ARG A 25 11.00 9.06 0.15
CA ARG A 25 11.55 9.01 -1.22
C ARG A 25 10.67 9.73 -2.24
N VAL A 26 9.35 9.71 -2.06
CA VAL A 26 8.39 10.36 -2.98
C VAL A 26 8.03 11.79 -2.55
N HIS A 27 8.02 12.05 -1.25
CA HIS A 27 7.70 13.31 -0.60
C HIS A 27 8.77 13.68 0.43
N PRO A 28 9.99 14.06 -0.02
CA PRO A 28 11.01 14.54 0.90
C PRO A 28 10.56 15.85 1.58
N PRO A 29 11.13 16.22 2.75
CA PRO A 29 10.74 17.42 3.50
C PRO A 29 10.80 18.75 2.72
N SER A 30 11.49 18.78 1.58
CA SER A 30 11.53 19.90 0.65
C SER A 30 10.24 20.09 -0.17
N ARG A 31 9.35 19.09 -0.24
CA ARG A 31 8.06 19.14 -0.95
C ARG A 31 6.87 19.42 -0.03
N GLY A 32 7.11 19.57 1.27
CA GLY A 32 6.08 19.66 2.29
C GLY A 32 6.56 18.99 3.57
N ARG A 33 5.97 19.36 4.70
CA ARG A 33 6.32 18.79 6.02
C ARG A 33 5.13 18.18 6.72
N ARG A 34 3.92 18.41 6.22
CA ARG A 34 2.67 18.00 6.85
C ARG A 34 2.14 16.78 6.13
N VAL A 35 2.36 15.62 6.73
CA VAL A 35 1.88 14.34 6.22
C VAL A 35 0.69 13.92 7.07
N LEU A 36 -0.45 13.66 6.42
CA LEU A 36 -1.64 13.11 7.06
C LEU A 36 -1.63 11.59 6.88
N VAL A 37 -1.75 10.86 7.98
CA VAL A 37 -1.89 9.40 7.94
C VAL A 37 -3.33 9.04 8.28
N ALA A 38 -4.08 8.54 7.29
CA ALA A 38 -5.45 8.07 7.47
C ALA A 38 -5.43 6.61 7.93
N CYS A 39 -5.82 6.34 9.18
CA CYS A 39 -5.66 5.04 9.83
C CYS A 39 -7.00 4.48 10.33
N GLY A 40 -7.43 3.31 9.81
CA GLY A 40 -8.43 2.41 10.41
C GLY A 40 -9.77 2.99 10.93
N PRO A 41 -10.59 2.19 11.64
CA PRO A 41 -11.97 2.52 12.05
C PRO A 41 -12.11 3.49 13.23
N GLY A 42 -11.16 4.42 13.37
CA GLY A 42 -11.28 5.52 14.30
C GLY A 42 -12.38 6.51 13.90
N ASN A 43 -12.63 7.48 14.78
CA ASN A 43 -13.48 8.61 14.44
C ASN A 43 -12.77 9.48 13.40
N ASN A 44 -13.44 9.83 12.29
CA ASN A 44 -12.84 10.56 11.16
C ASN A 44 -13.43 11.97 10.96
N ASP A 45 -14.13 12.51 11.97
CA ASP A 45 -14.83 13.80 11.89
C ASP A 45 -13.89 14.99 11.61
N ASP A 46 -12.61 14.87 11.96
CA ASP A 46 -11.58 15.89 11.76
C ASP A 46 -10.84 15.78 10.42
N PHE A 47 -11.07 14.71 9.65
CA PHE A 47 -10.39 14.46 8.39
C PHE A 47 -10.46 15.64 7.39
N PRO A 48 -11.63 16.28 7.15
CA PRO A 48 -11.70 17.42 6.24
C PRO A 48 -10.90 18.65 6.70
N THR A 49 -10.72 18.80 8.02
CA THR A 49 -9.92 19.89 8.60
C THR A 49 -8.43 19.58 8.44
N ALA A 50 -8.02 18.36 8.79
CA ALA A 50 -6.64 17.91 8.64
C ALA A 50 -6.17 18.00 7.18
N LEU A 51 -7.03 17.64 6.22
CA LEU A 51 -6.72 17.67 4.79
C LEU A 51 -6.29 19.07 4.29
N LYS A 52 -6.81 20.16 4.87
CA LYS A 52 -6.47 21.54 4.45
C LYS A 52 -5.05 21.95 4.82
N GLU A 53 -4.49 21.34 5.86
CA GLU A 53 -3.14 21.63 6.35
C GLU A 53 -2.16 20.53 5.92
N THR A 54 -2.52 19.71 4.94
CA THR A 54 -1.73 18.56 4.50
C THR A 54 -1.03 18.82 3.18
N ASP A 55 0.20 18.34 3.07
CA ASP A 55 1.01 18.38 1.85
C ASP A 55 1.08 16.99 1.17
N HIS A 56 0.91 15.89 1.93
CA HIS A 56 0.91 14.50 1.45
C HIS A 56 0.03 13.61 2.31
N ILE A 57 -0.64 12.62 1.71
CA ILE A 57 -1.55 11.72 2.44
C ILE A 57 -1.03 10.29 2.38
N VAL A 58 -1.09 9.59 3.50
CA VAL A 58 -0.86 8.15 3.60
C VAL A 58 -2.20 7.48 3.85
N ASP A 59 -2.65 6.69 2.89
CA ASP A 59 -3.85 5.87 2.99
C ASP A 59 -3.48 4.53 3.64
N SER A 60 -3.89 4.36 4.88
CA SER A 60 -3.76 3.13 5.68
C SER A 60 -5.09 2.77 6.35
N ILE A 61 -6.21 3.06 5.66
CA ILE A 61 -7.56 2.81 6.19
C ILE A 61 -7.88 1.32 6.11
N PHE A 62 -7.69 0.72 4.93
CA PHE A 62 -7.91 -0.70 4.68
C PHE A 62 -6.69 -1.36 4.03
N GLY A 63 -6.27 -2.51 4.56
CA GLY A 63 -5.23 -3.36 3.96
C GLY A 63 -5.82 -4.65 3.38
N PHE A 64 -4.95 -5.63 3.10
CA PHE A 64 -5.34 -6.92 2.48
C PHE A 64 -6.45 -7.69 3.20
N SER A 65 -6.61 -7.52 4.51
CA SER A 65 -7.60 -8.26 5.31
C SER A 65 -9.02 -7.69 5.20
N PHE A 66 -9.20 -6.55 4.53
CA PHE A 66 -10.52 -5.96 4.35
C PHE A 66 -11.33 -6.78 3.34
N SER A 67 -12.58 -7.05 3.70
CA SER A 67 -13.55 -7.74 2.85
C SER A 67 -14.95 -7.19 3.12
N GLY A 68 -15.78 -7.18 2.08
CA GLY A 68 -17.15 -6.69 2.16
C GLY A 68 -17.29 -5.20 1.80
N GLU A 69 -18.43 -4.63 2.19
CA GLU A 69 -18.79 -3.25 1.84
C GLU A 69 -18.12 -2.22 2.75
N VAL A 70 -17.72 -1.11 2.15
CA VAL A 70 -17.22 0.07 2.86
C VAL A 70 -18.39 0.73 3.59
N ARG A 71 -18.35 0.76 4.92
CA ARG A 71 -19.39 1.35 5.78
C ARG A 71 -18.95 2.71 6.33
N GLU A 72 -19.89 3.52 6.76
CA GLU A 72 -19.59 4.80 7.43
C GLU A 72 -18.59 4.62 8.58
N PRO A 73 -17.65 5.57 8.80
CA PRO A 73 -17.51 6.89 8.14
C PRO A 73 -16.64 6.90 6.87
N PHE A 74 -16.22 5.74 6.37
CA PHE A 74 -15.18 5.62 5.36
C PHE A 74 -15.54 6.06 3.93
N PRO A 75 -16.80 5.94 3.44
CA PRO A 75 -17.18 6.43 2.12
C PRO A 75 -16.83 7.90 1.92
N ALA A 76 -17.06 8.74 2.94
CA ALA A 76 -16.74 10.16 2.90
C ALA A 76 -15.22 10.41 2.83
N VAL A 77 -14.43 9.66 3.60
CA VAL A 77 -12.97 9.77 3.60
C VAL A 77 -12.40 9.34 2.25
N ILE A 78 -12.82 8.19 1.72
CA ILE A 78 -12.37 7.68 0.42
C ILE A 78 -12.76 8.64 -0.70
N LYS A 79 -13.98 9.20 -0.66
CA LYS A 79 -14.39 10.23 -1.60
C LYS A 79 -13.50 11.48 -1.53
N ALA A 80 -13.11 11.91 -0.33
CA ALA A 80 -12.19 13.03 -0.17
C ALA A 80 -10.76 12.69 -0.67
N LEU A 81 -10.31 11.44 -0.54
CA LEU A 81 -9.05 10.96 -1.16
C LEU A 81 -9.14 10.90 -2.70
N GLU A 82 -10.32 10.64 -3.25
CA GLU A 82 -10.56 10.61 -4.70
C GLU A 82 -10.63 12.04 -5.30
N GLU A 83 -11.22 12.99 -4.57
CA GLU A 83 -11.41 14.37 -5.02
C GLU A 83 -10.21 15.29 -4.76
N THR A 84 -9.29 14.90 -3.88
CA THR A 84 -8.12 15.71 -3.53
C THR A 84 -7.10 15.79 -4.67
N LYS A 85 -6.35 16.90 -4.72
CA LYS A 85 -5.21 17.08 -5.62
C LYS A 85 -3.87 16.79 -4.95
N LEU A 86 -3.89 16.45 -3.66
CA LEU A 86 -2.71 16.11 -2.90
C LEU A 86 -2.22 14.70 -3.29
N PRO A 87 -0.90 14.47 -3.31
CA PRO A 87 -0.36 13.14 -3.54
C PRO A 87 -0.78 12.16 -2.43
N VAL A 88 -1.21 10.97 -2.84
CA VAL A 88 -1.63 9.89 -1.93
C VAL A 88 -0.69 8.69 -2.07
N THR A 89 -0.21 8.17 -0.94
CA THR A 89 0.51 6.89 -0.85
C THR A 89 -0.37 5.86 -0.15
N ALA A 90 -0.80 4.84 -0.87
CA ALA A 90 -1.56 3.73 -0.29
C ALA A 90 -0.62 2.67 0.29
N VAL A 91 -0.97 2.21 1.50
CA VAL A 91 -0.27 1.16 2.22
C VAL A 91 -0.96 -0.17 1.95
N ASP A 92 -0.20 -1.11 1.40
CA ASP A 92 -0.59 -2.48 1.11
C ASP A 92 -1.63 -2.66 -0.02
N ALA A 93 -2.73 -1.93 0.04
CA ALA A 93 -3.78 -1.84 -0.96
C ALA A 93 -4.40 -0.43 -0.92
N PRO A 94 -4.82 0.15 -2.06
CA PRO A 94 -5.65 1.34 -2.04
C PRO A 94 -6.98 1.04 -1.34
N SER A 95 -7.39 1.91 -0.41
CA SER A 95 -8.64 1.73 0.30
C SER A 95 -9.83 1.70 -0.66
N SER A 96 -10.76 0.77 -0.42
CA SER A 96 -11.90 0.36 -1.26
C SER A 96 -11.61 -0.59 -2.43
N TRP A 97 -10.34 -0.85 -2.76
CA TRP A 97 -10.03 -1.82 -3.81
C TRP A 97 -10.15 -3.26 -3.30
N ASN A 98 -10.69 -4.12 -4.15
CA ASN A 98 -10.64 -5.56 -3.93
C ASN A 98 -9.24 -6.08 -4.25
N ILE A 99 -8.75 -7.01 -3.42
CA ILE A 99 -7.40 -7.55 -3.51
C ILE A 99 -7.15 -8.34 -4.80
N GLU A 100 -8.18 -8.93 -5.39
CA GLU A 100 -8.11 -9.77 -6.58
C GLU A 100 -8.58 -9.03 -7.85
N SER A 101 -9.70 -8.33 -7.75
CA SER A 101 -10.38 -7.70 -8.88
C SER A 101 -10.08 -6.20 -9.03
N GLY A 102 -9.33 -5.59 -8.10
CA GLY A 102 -8.92 -4.19 -8.19
C GLY A 102 -10.03 -3.18 -7.80
N PRO A 103 -10.05 -1.98 -8.41
CA PRO A 103 -11.01 -0.95 -8.05
C PRO A 103 -12.46 -1.40 -8.28
N PRO A 104 -13.41 -0.93 -7.46
CA PRO A 104 -14.83 -1.22 -7.67
C PRO A 104 -15.33 -0.56 -8.97
N SER A 105 -16.36 -1.13 -9.59
CA SER A 105 -16.96 -0.59 -10.83
C SER A 105 -17.80 0.67 -10.62
N ASP A 106 -18.28 0.87 -9.40
CA ASP A 106 -19.18 1.95 -8.96
C ASP A 106 -18.92 2.21 -7.47
N GLY A 107 -19.28 3.39 -6.98
CA GLY A 107 -19.23 3.77 -5.58
C GLY A 107 -17.90 4.40 -5.15
N PRO A 108 -17.70 4.56 -3.81
CA PRO A 108 -16.52 5.19 -3.26
C PRO A 108 -15.22 4.51 -3.69
N GLY A 109 -14.36 5.26 -4.36
CA GLY A 109 -13.06 4.80 -4.82
C GLY A 109 -13.06 4.05 -6.15
N ALA A 110 -14.16 4.07 -6.90
CA ALA A 110 -14.20 3.58 -8.28
C ALA A 110 -13.19 4.31 -9.20
N SER A 111 -12.98 5.62 -8.97
CA SER A 111 -11.95 6.40 -9.67
C SER A 111 -10.75 6.75 -8.78
N PHE A 112 -10.68 6.21 -7.56
CA PHE A 112 -9.54 6.46 -6.67
C PHE A 112 -8.32 5.72 -7.19
N MET A 113 -7.28 6.47 -7.54
CA MET A 113 -5.99 5.97 -7.97
C MET A 113 -4.90 6.73 -7.22
N PRO A 114 -4.24 6.12 -6.22
CA PRO A 114 -3.16 6.80 -5.51
C PRO A 114 -1.96 7.02 -6.43
N GLU A 115 -1.13 8.02 -6.11
CA GLU A 115 0.12 8.28 -6.86
C GLU A 115 1.15 7.18 -6.59
N VAL A 116 1.14 6.64 -5.37
CA VAL A 116 2.12 5.68 -4.89
C VAL A 116 1.42 4.52 -4.19
N LEU A 117 1.89 3.30 -4.43
CA LEU A 117 1.48 2.11 -3.70
C LEU A 117 2.70 1.46 -3.06
N VAL A 118 2.60 1.09 -1.78
CA VAL A 118 3.62 0.33 -1.07
C VAL A 118 3.04 -1.04 -0.70
N SER A 119 3.35 -2.07 -1.48
CA SER A 119 2.95 -3.44 -1.14
C SER A 119 3.85 -3.98 -0.03
N LEU A 120 3.25 -4.51 1.05
CA LEU A 120 4.01 -5.11 2.13
C LEU A 120 4.16 -6.62 1.90
N THR A 121 5.36 -7.15 2.18
CA THR A 121 5.77 -8.56 1.99
C THR A 121 5.84 -8.96 0.51
N ALA A 122 4.71 -8.90 -0.19
CA ALA A 122 4.60 -9.18 -1.61
C ALA A 122 3.48 -8.34 -2.25
N PRO A 123 3.57 -8.03 -3.55
CA PRO A 123 2.48 -7.48 -4.35
C PRO A 123 1.22 -8.36 -4.29
N LYS A 124 0.06 -7.71 -4.24
CA LYS A 124 -1.25 -8.38 -4.35
C LYS A 124 -1.75 -8.34 -5.80
N PRO A 125 -2.69 -9.22 -6.22
CA PRO A 125 -3.18 -9.24 -7.60
C PRO A 125 -3.77 -7.91 -8.10
N LEU A 126 -4.33 -7.08 -7.19
CA LEU A 126 -4.82 -5.73 -7.48
C LEU A 126 -3.80 -4.82 -8.19
N VAL A 127 -2.50 -5.08 -8.00
CA VAL A 127 -1.41 -4.28 -8.58
C VAL A 127 -1.49 -4.23 -10.11
N LYS A 128 -2.11 -5.22 -10.76
CA LYS A 128 -2.34 -5.23 -12.22
C LYS A 128 -3.18 -4.04 -12.72
N TYR A 129 -3.98 -3.43 -11.85
CA TYR A 129 -4.80 -2.25 -12.17
C TYR A 129 -4.13 -0.93 -11.79
N PHE A 130 -3.07 -0.98 -10.98
CA PHE A 130 -2.36 0.19 -10.49
C PHE A 130 -1.44 0.78 -11.56
N LYS A 131 -1.37 2.12 -11.61
CA LYS A 131 -0.65 2.87 -12.66
C LYS A 131 0.35 3.89 -12.13
N GLY A 132 0.47 4.04 -10.81
CA GLY A 132 1.40 4.98 -10.19
C GLY A 132 2.78 4.38 -9.95
N ARG A 133 3.54 4.99 -9.05
CA ARG A 133 4.85 4.46 -8.60
C ARG A 133 4.63 3.36 -7.58
N HIS A 134 5.27 2.21 -7.77
CA HIS A 134 5.04 1.05 -6.91
C HIS A 134 6.32 0.67 -6.18
N PHE A 135 6.21 0.47 -4.87
CA PHE A 135 7.27 -0.02 -4.01
C PHE A 135 6.85 -1.33 -3.35
N ILE A 136 7.83 -2.20 -3.10
CA ILE A 136 7.68 -3.36 -2.22
C ILE A 136 8.45 -3.08 -0.93
N GLY A 137 7.75 -3.12 0.19
CA GLY A 137 8.28 -3.02 1.54
C GLY A 137 8.17 -4.33 2.32
N GLY A 138 8.70 -4.35 3.54
CA GLY A 138 8.67 -5.55 4.39
C GLY A 138 9.81 -6.52 4.12
N ARG A 139 11.05 -6.01 4.20
CA ARG A 139 12.30 -6.76 4.00
C ARG A 139 12.61 -7.69 5.18
N PHE A 140 11.73 -8.66 5.44
CA PHE A 140 11.84 -9.63 6.53
C PHE A 140 11.48 -11.06 6.10
N VAL A 141 11.19 -11.28 4.82
CA VAL A 141 10.90 -12.61 4.27
C VAL A 141 12.21 -13.39 4.18
N SER A 142 12.31 -14.50 4.92
CA SER A 142 13.46 -15.40 4.86
C SER A 142 13.47 -16.19 3.54
N PRO A 143 14.65 -16.61 3.04
CA PRO A 143 14.76 -17.45 1.84
C PRO A 143 13.86 -18.68 1.87
N ASP A 144 13.78 -19.38 3.01
CA ASP A 144 12.92 -20.58 3.16
C ASP A 144 11.42 -20.28 2.98
N ILE A 145 10.97 -19.08 3.38
CA ILE A 145 9.57 -18.65 3.20
C ILE A 145 9.36 -18.24 1.75
N ALA A 146 10.32 -17.54 1.14
CA ALA A 146 10.25 -17.19 -0.26
C ALA A 146 10.16 -18.44 -1.15
N GLU A 147 11.02 -19.43 -0.93
CA GLU A 147 11.01 -20.71 -1.64
C GLU A 147 9.70 -21.47 -1.42
N LYS A 148 9.24 -21.57 -0.16
CA LYS A 148 8.02 -22.30 0.18
C LYS A 148 6.77 -21.77 -0.53
N TYR A 149 6.68 -20.45 -0.72
CA TYR A 149 5.53 -19.79 -1.33
C TYR A 149 5.78 -19.34 -2.78
N ASP A 150 6.89 -19.79 -3.40
CA ASP A 150 7.30 -19.42 -4.76
C ASP A 150 7.30 -17.88 -4.96
N LEU A 151 7.80 -17.15 -3.95
CA LEU A 151 7.90 -15.70 -3.97
C LEU A 151 9.21 -15.29 -4.62
N GLU A 152 9.11 -14.62 -5.76
CA GLU A 152 10.18 -13.77 -6.22
C GLU A 152 10.23 -12.54 -5.29
N LEU A 153 11.40 -12.17 -4.80
CA LEU A 153 11.58 -10.96 -3.97
C LEU A 153 12.48 -9.98 -4.73
N PRO A 154 12.21 -8.67 -4.65
CA PRO A 154 13.08 -7.69 -5.27
C PRO A 154 14.43 -7.65 -4.57
N THR A 155 15.44 -7.15 -5.29
CA THR A 155 16.73 -6.82 -4.66
C THR A 155 16.60 -5.50 -3.93
N TYR A 156 16.83 -5.52 -2.62
CA TYR A 156 16.88 -4.31 -1.79
C TYR A 156 18.30 -3.75 -1.76
N GLU A 157 18.46 -2.46 -2.04
CA GLU A 157 19.77 -1.80 -2.09
C GLU A 157 20.26 -1.45 -0.67
N GLY A 158 21.48 -1.86 -0.33
CA GLY A 158 22.11 -1.52 0.95
C GLY A 158 21.22 -1.86 2.16
N VAL A 159 20.84 -0.82 2.92
CA VAL A 159 19.99 -0.92 4.12
C VAL A 159 18.53 -0.53 3.86
N ASP A 160 18.16 -0.26 2.61
CA ASP A 160 16.80 0.13 2.26
C ASP A 160 15.82 -0.99 2.65
N GLN A 161 14.67 -0.57 3.19
CA GLN A 161 13.54 -1.43 3.55
C GLN A 161 12.48 -1.48 2.44
N ILE A 162 12.76 -0.79 1.33
CA ILE A 162 11.90 -0.71 0.15
C ILE A 162 12.69 -1.03 -1.12
N ALA A 163 12.01 -1.53 -2.12
CA ALA A 163 12.50 -1.62 -3.48
C ALA A 163 11.44 -1.03 -4.43
N GLU A 164 11.86 -0.21 -5.40
CA GLU A 164 10.94 0.34 -6.41
C GLU A 164 10.75 -0.70 -7.52
N CYS A 165 9.48 -1.00 -7.82
CA CYS A 165 9.13 -1.87 -8.93
C CYS A 165 9.21 -1.07 -10.24
N PRO A 166 9.69 -1.67 -11.34
CA PRO A 166 9.55 -1.08 -12.66
C PRO A 166 8.05 -0.82 -12.93
N CYS A 167 7.71 0.36 -13.46
CA CYS A 167 6.34 0.60 -13.94
C CYS A 167 5.94 -0.55 -14.87
N SER A 168 4.76 -1.12 -14.62
CA SER A 168 4.15 -2.15 -15.45
C SER A 168 3.98 -1.62 -16.87
N ASP A 169 4.95 -1.93 -17.74
CA ASP A 169 4.71 -1.94 -19.17
C ASP A 169 3.73 -3.10 -19.43
N PRO A 170 2.51 -2.84 -19.93
CA PRO A 170 1.55 -3.90 -20.23
C PRO A 170 2.06 -4.93 -21.25
N SER A 171 3.14 -4.61 -21.98
CA SER A 171 3.79 -5.48 -22.96
C SER A 171 4.92 -6.33 -22.39
N LEU A 172 5.45 -6.00 -21.22
CA LEU A 172 6.39 -6.84 -20.50
C LEU A 172 5.57 -7.82 -19.67
N SER A 173 5.67 -9.10 -19.99
CA SER A 173 5.36 -10.18 -19.06
C SER A 173 6.35 -10.10 -17.90
N ILE A 174 6.22 -9.10 -17.04
CA ILE A 174 6.84 -9.11 -15.73
C ILE A 174 6.24 -10.37 -15.08
N PRO A 175 7.06 -11.34 -14.64
CA PRO A 175 6.53 -12.47 -13.91
C PRO A 175 5.73 -11.86 -12.76
N PHE A 176 4.42 -12.08 -12.79
CA PHE A 176 3.56 -11.61 -11.73
C PHE A 176 4.20 -12.10 -10.44
N PHE A 177 4.56 -11.17 -9.55
CA PHE A 177 4.91 -11.42 -8.15
C PHE A 177 3.65 -11.88 -7.37
N VAL A 178 2.88 -12.78 -7.98
CA VAL A 178 1.77 -13.48 -7.38
C VAL A 178 2.42 -14.72 -6.83
N ALA A 179 2.44 -14.85 -5.50
CA ALA A 179 2.54 -16.16 -4.88
C ALA A 179 1.65 -17.08 -5.71
N LYS A 180 2.22 -18.09 -6.39
CA LYS A 180 1.39 -19.13 -7.01
C LYS A 180 0.68 -19.79 -5.84
N LEU A 181 -0.49 -19.26 -5.48
CA LEU A 181 -1.43 -19.94 -4.61
C LEU A 181 -1.81 -21.17 -5.41
N GLN A 182 -1.12 -22.27 -5.12
CA GLN A 182 -1.48 -23.59 -5.61
C GLN A 182 -2.93 -23.81 -5.19
N GLU A 183 -3.79 -24.07 -6.18
CA GLU A 183 -5.10 -24.69 -5.97
C GLU A 183 -4.98 -26.00 -5.18
#